data_AF-A0AAV3PNY4-F1
#
_entry.id   AF-A0AAV3PNY4-F1
#
_cell.length_a   1.000
_cell.length_b   1.000
_cell.length_c   1.000
_cell.angle_alpha   90.00
_cell.angle_beta   90.00
_cell.angle_gamma   90.00
#
_symmetry.space_group_name_H-M   'P 1'
#
loop_
_entity.id
_entity.type
_entity.pdbx_description
1 polymer ?
#
loop_
_entity_poly.entity_id
_entity_poly.type
_entity_poly.pdbx_seq_one_letter_code
_entity_poly.pdbx_strand_id
1 'polypeptide(L)'
;MDMETKIKLEEIDGAEGVAPMGLSNNSNRNSLSKPSWLLLTIAELDERIKRLTINIPENESVAHCFGERAEDYYRQRPQLLSLLQDLYNGYISLADRYCQSLSKINKVHRRRFSSPISPLFFTELDQLDGEENGYVNDSDAESSLSFQPPFHSLAATKIDPEMFIADVVMKNVDYDIVVHELNIVVSRGDESSRKIELQKSLLEVLESERLILLTENATMRYRFNALVEENKEMASESLYMKRKAADLARCVLKMREDHRVRLLSRKIEDLQGQIYALEKRNKEYCDQLVKKDENMINQKAKKGKCRESKSGKGDNSGTGLFDVLKGNGDKGSGKKGIKFWDKVKNLDIFLCGPNINSGYC
;
A
#
# COMPACT_ATOMS: atom_id res chain seq x y z
N MET A 1 3.37 -28.00 -37.41
CA MET A 1 2.11 -27.23 -37.53
C MET A 1 2.36 -25.93 -36.79
N ASP A 2 3.30 -25.10 -37.22
CA ASP A 2 3.29 -24.27 -38.44
C ASP A 2 2.00 -23.48 -38.57
N MET A 3 2.06 -22.18 -38.28
CA MET A 3 2.05 -21.17 -39.34
C MET A 3 2.53 -19.81 -38.81
N GLU A 4 3.71 -19.41 -39.32
CA GLU A 4 4.21 -18.05 -39.38
C GLU A 4 3.27 -17.15 -40.19
N THR A 5 3.21 -15.85 -39.85
CA THR A 5 3.12 -14.80 -40.88
C THR A 5 3.97 -13.59 -40.47
N LYS A 6 5.04 -13.38 -41.23
CA LYS A 6 5.85 -12.16 -41.37
C LYS A 6 5.12 -11.13 -42.23
N ILE A 7 5.13 -9.84 -41.87
CA ILE A 7 5.18 -8.68 -42.79
C ILE A 7 5.92 -7.55 -42.05
N LYS A 8 7.25 -7.38 -42.18
CA LYS A 8 8.06 -6.70 -43.21
C LYS A 8 8.01 -5.15 -43.17
N LEU A 9 9.07 -4.59 -42.60
CA LEU A 9 9.55 -3.21 -42.74
C LEU A 9 9.97 -2.94 -44.19
N GLU A 10 9.60 -1.78 -44.74
CA GLU A 10 10.31 -1.15 -45.85
C GLU A 10 10.50 0.34 -45.56
N GLU A 11 11.77 0.69 -45.44
CA GLU A 11 12.38 2.02 -45.40
C GLU A 11 12.87 2.29 -46.83
N ILE A 12 12.44 3.38 -47.46
CA ILE A 12 13.08 3.90 -48.67
C ILE A 12 13.25 5.41 -48.50
N ASP A 13 14.51 5.76 -48.30
CA ASP A 13 15.11 7.08 -48.37
C ASP A 13 15.25 7.51 -49.84
N GLY A 14 15.10 8.81 -50.13
CA GLY A 14 15.06 9.33 -51.50
C GLY A 14 15.20 10.84 -51.54
N ALA A 15 16.43 11.32 -51.33
CA ALA A 15 16.84 12.69 -51.56
C ALA A 15 17.18 12.94 -53.03
N GLU A 16 16.60 13.97 -53.64
CA GLU A 16 17.18 14.68 -54.78
C GLU A 16 16.84 16.18 -54.70
N GLY A 17 17.87 17.01 -54.72
CA GLY A 17 17.77 18.46 -54.71
C GLY A 17 17.93 19.07 -56.10
N VAL A 18 17.10 20.06 -56.42
CA VAL A 18 17.36 21.06 -57.45
C VAL A 18 16.83 22.42 -56.95
N ALA A 19 17.69 23.43 -56.95
CA ALA A 19 17.41 24.81 -56.54
C ALA A 19 17.07 25.72 -57.77
N PRO A 20 16.88 27.04 -57.61
CA PRO A 20 15.56 27.66 -57.57
C PRO A 20 15.29 28.57 -58.79
N MET A 21 14.05 28.61 -59.27
CA MET A 21 13.59 29.62 -60.23
C MET A 21 12.44 30.40 -59.58
N GLY A 22 12.68 31.69 -59.33
CA GLY A 22 11.68 32.59 -58.81
C GLY A 22 10.60 32.90 -59.84
N LEU A 23 9.41 33.20 -59.34
CA LEU A 23 8.53 34.23 -59.89
C LEU A 23 7.32 34.45 -58.95
N SER A 24 7.08 35.75 -58.74
CA SER A 24 5.81 36.40 -58.40
C SER A 24 5.17 36.18 -57.03
N ASN A 25 5.38 37.22 -56.23
CA ASN A 25 4.40 37.79 -55.30
C ASN A 25 2.97 37.70 -55.84
N ASN A 26 2.12 36.95 -55.13
CA ASN A 26 0.72 37.34 -54.95
C ASN A 26 0.29 36.97 -53.53
N SER A 27 0.45 37.93 -52.63
CA SER A 27 -0.02 37.85 -51.25
C SER A 27 -1.54 37.89 -51.23
N ASN A 28 -2.18 36.73 -51.36
CA ASN A 28 -3.53 36.50 -50.85
C ASN A 28 -3.47 35.56 -49.64
N ARG A 29 -2.90 36.07 -48.55
CA ARG A 29 -2.95 35.42 -47.24
C ARG A 29 -4.31 35.70 -46.59
N ASN A 30 -5.34 34.99 -47.01
CA ASN A 30 -6.48 34.68 -46.12
C ASN A 30 -6.17 33.45 -45.27
N SER A 31 -4.92 33.31 -44.80
CA SER A 31 -4.64 32.39 -43.71
C SER A 31 -5.29 32.99 -42.47
N LEU A 32 -6.30 32.31 -41.94
CA LEU A 32 -6.77 32.44 -40.56
C LEU A 32 -5.59 32.07 -39.65
N SER A 33 -4.57 32.93 -39.60
CA SER A 33 -3.38 32.74 -38.79
C SER A 33 -3.86 32.81 -37.36
N LYS A 34 -3.81 31.67 -36.67
CA LYS A 34 -4.07 31.60 -35.22
C LYS A 34 -3.28 32.74 -34.58
N PRO A 35 -3.92 33.59 -33.76
CA PRO A 35 -3.25 34.77 -33.25
C PRO A 35 -2.06 34.33 -32.38
N SER A 36 -0.93 35.02 -32.49
CA SER A 36 0.33 34.61 -31.86
C SER A 36 0.21 34.40 -30.35
N TRP A 37 -0.64 35.17 -29.68
CA TRP A 37 -0.93 35.01 -28.26
C TRP A 37 -1.53 33.63 -27.94
N LEU A 38 -2.44 33.11 -28.76
CA LEU A 38 -3.07 31.81 -28.58
C LEU A 38 -2.04 30.68 -28.67
N LEU A 39 -1.12 30.77 -29.63
CA LEU A 39 -0.06 29.78 -29.81
C LEU A 39 0.93 29.79 -28.64
N LEU A 40 1.28 30.97 -28.12
CA LEU A 40 2.15 31.10 -26.95
C LEU A 40 1.50 30.56 -25.69
N THR A 41 0.21 30.86 -25.45
CA THR A 41 -0.50 30.35 -24.27
C THR A 41 -0.66 28.83 -24.32
N ILE A 42 -0.95 28.25 -25.49
CA ILE A 42 -1.02 26.80 -25.66
C ILE A 42 0.35 26.15 -25.41
N ALA A 43 1.43 26.74 -25.93
CA ALA A 43 2.78 26.22 -25.72
C ALA A 43 3.21 26.28 -24.24
N GLU A 44 2.87 27.36 -23.54
CA GLU A 44 3.17 27.51 -22.10
C GLU A 44 2.40 26.49 -21.24
N LEU A 45 1.11 26.26 -21.55
CA LEU A 45 0.30 25.24 -20.87
C LEU A 45 0.83 23.83 -21.15
N ASP A 46 1.22 23.53 -22.39
CA ASP A 46 1.81 22.25 -22.79
C ASP A 46 3.15 22.00 -22.08
N GLU A 47 4.01 23.02 -21.95
CA GLU A 47 5.28 22.91 -21.21
C GLU A 47 5.05 22.66 -19.71
N ARG A 48 4.02 23.28 -19.10
CA ARG A 48 3.66 23.03 -17.69
C ARG A 48 3.12 21.62 -17.48
N ILE A 49 2.29 21.12 -18.39
CA ILE A 49 1.79 19.73 -18.35
C ILE A 49 2.97 18.76 -18.45
N LYS A 50 3.86 18.95 -19.45
CA LYS A 50 5.05 18.11 -19.65
C LYS A 50 5.96 18.07 -18.44
N ARG A 51 6.24 19.21 -17.79
CA ARG A 51 7.05 19.25 -16.56
C ARG A 51 6.46 18.41 -15.44
N LEU A 52 5.13 18.37 -15.29
CA LEU A 52 4.49 17.55 -14.27
C LEU A 52 4.39 16.08 -14.66
N THR A 53 4.12 15.77 -15.93
CA THR A 53 4.15 14.38 -16.44
C THR A 53 5.54 13.76 -16.33
N ILE A 54 6.62 14.54 -16.51
CA ILE A 54 8.00 14.07 -16.30
C ILE A 54 8.31 13.85 -14.81
N ASN A 55 7.66 14.60 -13.91
CA ASN A 55 7.81 14.46 -12.46
C ASN A 55 6.94 13.35 -11.86
N ILE A 56 5.97 12.83 -12.63
CA ILE A 56 5.27 11.59 -12.31
C ILE A 56 6.12 10.49 -12.91
N PRO A 57 6.97 9.78 -12.13
CA PRO A 57 7.71 8.68 -12.70
C PRO A 57 6.70 7.70 -13.29
N GLU A 58 6.75 7.49 -14.61
CA GLU A 58 6.10 6.33 -15.20
C GLU A 58 6.73 5.12 -14.51
N ASN A 59 5.88 4.43 -13.75
CA ASN A 59 6.22 3.26 -12.95
C ASN A 59 6.68 2.11 -13.85
N GLU A 60 7.87 2.20 -14.42
CA GLU A 60 8.61 1.04 -14.85
C GLU A 60 9.51 0.60 -13.70
N SER A 61 9.14 -0.54 -13.11
CA SER A 61 10.06 -1.47 -12.45
C SER A 61 10.35 -1.33 -10.94
N VAL A 62 9.36 -1.02 -10.09
CA VAL A 62 9.36 -1.58 -8.73
C VAL A 62 7.93 -1.93 -8.32
N ALA A 63 7.74 -3.15 -7.82
CA ALA A 63 6.45 -3.65 -7.35
C ALA A 63 6.01 -2.89 -6.09
N HIS A 64 5.39 -1.73 -6.27
CA HIS A 64 4.82 -0.95 -5.16
C HIS A 64 3.54 -1.62 -4.67
N CYS A 65 3.50 -1.95 -3.38
CA CYS A 65 2.29 -2.35 -2.69
C CYS A 65 1.19 -1.29 -2.89
N PHE A 66 -0.09 -1.70 -2.85
CA PHE A 66 -1.24 -0.78 -3.01
C PHE A 66 -1.15 0.43 -2.05
N GLY A 67 -0.63 0.22 -0.84
CA GLY A 67 -0.41 1.28 0.14
C GLY A 67 0.61 2.33 -0.31
N GLU A 68 1.75 1.91 -0.85
CA GLU A 68 2.79 2.82 -1.34
C GLU A 68 2.28 3.65 -2.53
N ARG A 69 1.56 3.01 -3.46
CA ARG A 69 0.91 3.72 -4.58
C ARG A 69 -0.09 4.77 -4.12
N ALA A 70 -0.89 4.44 -3.10
CA ALA A 70 -1.84 5.37 -2.53
C ALA A 70 -1.13 6.54 -1.83
N GLU A 71 -0.05 6.28 -1.09
CA GLU A 71 0.74 7.30 -0.41
C GLU A 71 1.40 8.27 -1.41
N ASP A 72 2.02 7.76 -2.47
CA ASP A 72 2.62 8.58 -3.52
C ASP A 72 1.58 9.45 -4.24
N TYR A 73 0.39 8.89 -4.54
CA TYR A 73 -0.72 9.66 -5.08
C TYR A 73 -1.14 10.81 -4.15
N TYR A 74 -1.30 10.54 -2.85
CA TYR A 74 -1.69 11.58 -1.89
C TYR A 74 -0.60 12.63 -1.68
N ARG A 75 0.69 12.27 -1.82
CA ARG A 75 1.81 13.23 -1.82
C ARG A 75 1.83 14.11 -3.06
N GLN A 76 1.48 13.58 -4.23
CA GLN A 76 1.45 14.31 -5.50
C GLN A 76 0.16 15.11 -5.72
N ARG A 77 -0.92 14.76 -5.02
CA ARG A 77 -2.25 15.39 -5.11
C ARG A 77 -2.25 16.93 -5.05
N PRO A 78 -1.47 17.61 -4.19
CA PRO A 78 -1.44 19.08 -4.17
C PRO A 78 -0.90 19.69 -5.47
N GLN A 79 0.13 19.07 -6.08
CA GLN A 79 0.70 19.56 -7.33
C GLN A 79 -0.27 19.34 -8.51
N LEU A 80 -1.00 18.21 -8.50
CA LEU A 80 -2.02 17.91 -9.50
C LEU A 80 -3.21 18.87 -9.41
N LEU A 81 -3.66 19.20 -8.20
CA LEU A 81 -4.73 20.19 -7.97
C LEU A 81 -4.30 21.59 -8.42
N SER A 82 -3.06 21.98 -8.13
CA SER A 82 -2.51 23.27 -8.61
C SER A 82 -2.50 23.34 -10.14
N LEU A 83 -2.08 22.27 -10.82
CA LEU A 83 -2.10 22.21 -12.28
C LEU A 83 -3.52 22.30 -12.83
N LEU A 84 -4.47 21.58 -12.24
CA LEU A 84 -5.86 21.62 -12.68
C LEU A 84 -6.45 23.03 -12.55
N GLN A 85 -6.15 23.72 -11.45
CA GLN A 85 -6.55 25.10 -11.25
C GLN A 85 -5.91 26.04 -12.27
N ASP A 86 -4.63 25.88 -12.56
CA ASP A 86 -3.92 26.66 -13.58
C ASP A 86 -4.49 26.44 -14.99
N LEU A 87 -4.79 25.18 -15.34
CA LEU A 87 -5.41 24.83 -16.62
C LEU A 87 -6.82 25.41 -16.74
N TYR A 88 -7.61 25.33 -15.67
CA TYR A 88 -8.94 25.92 -15.61
C TYR A 88 -8.87 27.44 -15.79
N ASN A 89 -8.00 28.13 -15.03
CA ASN A 89 -7.81 29.57 -15.15
C ASN A 89 -7.31 29.99 -16.54
N GLY A 90 -6.40 29.19 -17.12
CA GLY A 90 -5.92 29.37 -18.49
C GLY A 90 -7.03 29.22 -19.53
N TYR A 91 -7.88 28.21 -19.39
CA TYR A 91 -9.05 28.00 -20.25
C TYR A 91 -10.04 29.17 -20.15
N ILE A 92 -10.40 29.61 -18.94
CA ILE A 92 -11.31 30.74 -18.73
C ILE A 92 -10.72 32.02 -19.35
N SER A 93 -9.44 32.29 -19.13
CA SER A 93 -8.76 33.44 -19.73
C SER A 93 -8.71 33.39 -21.26
N LEU A 94 -8.55 32.19 -21.83
CA LEU A 94 -8.55 31.96 -23.27
C LEU A 94 -9.94 32.20 -23.87
N ALA A 95 -10.97 31.65 -23.22
CA ALA A 95 -12.37 31.80 -23.61
C ALA A 95 -12.80 33.27 -23.57
N ASP A 96 -12.46 34.00 -22.50
CA ASP A 96 -12.76 35.43 -22.39
C ASP A 96 -12.08 36.26 -23.49
N ARG A 97 -10.77 36.05 -23.73
CA ARG A 97 -10.06 36.73 -24.83
C ARG A 97 -10.60 36.37 -26.21
N TYR A 98 -11.06 35.14 -26.41
CA TYR A 98 -11.70 34.72 -27.65
C TYR A 98 -13.04 35.44 -27.86
N CYS A 99 -13.89 35.49 -26.83
CA CYS A 99 -15.15 36.25 -26.84
C CYS A 99 -14.91 37.75 -27.10
N GLN A 100 -13.89 38.33 -26.48
CA GLN A 100 -13.48 39.72 -26.73
C GLN A 100 -12.97 39.93 -28.16
N SER A 101 -12.26 38.95 -28.74
CA SER A 101 -11.76 39.02 -30.11
C SER A 101 -12.90 38.95 -31.13
N LEU A 102 -13.88 38.05 -30.94
CA LEU A 102 -15.10 38.00 -31.75
C LEU A 102 -15.89 39.32 -31.67
N SER A 103 -16.00 39.89 -30.48
CA SER A 103 -16.66 41.18 -30.26
C SER A 103 -15.95 42.33 -30.99
N LYS A 104 -14.60 42.32 -31.03
CA LYS A 104 -13.80 43.30 -31.77
C LYS A 104 -13.96 43.14 -33.28
N ILE A 105 -13.99 41.90 -33.79
CA ILE A 105 -14.23 41.58 -35.21
C ILE A 105 -15.63 42.07 -35.63
N ASN A 106 -16.67 41.78 -34.85
CA ASN A 106 -18.02 42.26 -35.10
C ASN A 106 -18.14 43.80 -35.07
N LYS A 107 -17.41 44.49 -34.18
CA LYS A 107 -17.33 45.96 -34.15
C LYS A 107 -16.61 46.54 -35.39
N VAL A 108 -15.60 45.85 -35.94
CA VAL A 108 -14.91 46.26 -37.17
C VAL A 108 -15.78 46.02 -38.40
N HIS A 109 -16.56 44.94 -38.45
CA HIS A 109 -17.53 44.70 -39.53
C HIS A 109 -18.70 45.68 -39.50
N ARG A 110 -19.21 46.07 -38.32
CA ARG A 110 -20.21 47.15 -38.19
C ARG A 110 -19.69 48.53 -38.61
N ARG A 111 -18.37 48.77 -38.57
CA ARG A 111 -17.78 50.04 -39.03
C ARG A 111 -17.52 50.11 -40.54
N ARG A 112 -17.53 48.98 -41.26
CA ARG A 112 -17.39 48.96 -42.73
C ARG A 112 -18.72 48.97 -43.48
N PHE A 113 -19.83 48.62 -42.82
CA PHE A 113 -21.18 48.74 -43.35
C PHE A 113 -21.98 49.68 -42.45
N SER A 114 -21.79 50.98 -42.67
CA SER A 114 -22.57 52.04 -42.04
C SER A 114 -23.96 52.12 -42.68
N SER A 115 -24.92 51.39 -42.11
CA SER A 115 -26.34 51.74 -42.09
C SER A 115 -26.88 51.43 -40.68
N PRO A 116 -27.80 52.26 -40.14
CA PRO A 116 -28.17 52.19 -38.73
C PRO A 116 -29.20 51.08 -38.52
N ILE A 117 -28.74 49.88 -38.19
CA ILE A 117 -29.60 48.87 -37.57
C ILE A 117 -29.19 48.78 -36.09
N SER A 118 -30.13 49.16 -35.23
CA SER A 118 -30.01 49.14 -33.77
C SER A 118 -29.58 47.76 -33.28
N PRO A 119 -28.61 47.67 -32.33
CA PRO A 119 -28.30 46.41 -31.66
C PRO A 119 -29.44 46.06 -30.71
N LEU A 120 -30.21 45.01 -31.01
CA LEU A 120 -30.88 44.26 -29.95
C LEU A 120 -29.78 43.62 -29.11
N PHE A 121 -29.58 44.15 -27.92
CA PHE A 121 -28.72 43.58 -26.90
C PHE A 121 -29.36 42.29 -26.42
N PHE A 122 -28.79 41.17 -26.85
CA PHE A 122 -28.94 39.86 -26.22
C PHE A 122 -28.14 39.91 -24.91
N THR A 123 -28.78 40.32 -23.83
CA THR A 123 -28.24 40.19 -22.46
C THR A 123 -29.41 40.04 -21.51
N GLU A 124 -30.05 38.88 -21.50
CA GLU A 124 -30.80 38.42 -20.34
C GLU A 124 -31.02 36.91 -20.40
N LEU A 125 -30.00 36.16 -19.97
CA LEU A 125 -30.21 34.83 -19.41
C LEU A 125 -28.98 34.44 -18.56
N ASP A 126 -28.84 35.07 -17.40
CA ASP A 126 -28.18 34.42 -16.25
C ASP A 126 -28.45 35.20 -14.95
N GLN A 127 -29.47 34.77 -14.20
CA GLN A 127 -29.54 34.86 -12.73
C GLN A 127 -30.86 34.28 -12.23
N LEU A 128 -30.82 33.02 -11.81
CA LEU A 128 -31.83 32.46 -10.93
C LEU A 128 -31.14 31.48 -9.98
N ASP A 129 -30.65 32.01 -8.85
CA ASP A 129 -30.70 31.31 -7.56
C ASP A 129 -30.50 32.29 -6.39
N GLY A 130 -31.21 32.08 -5.28
CA GLY A 130 -30.85 32.59 -3.95
C GLY A 130 -31.69 33.72 -3.32
N GLU A 131 -32.80 33.31 -2.69
CA GLU A 131 -33.39 33.79 -1.41
C GLU A 131 -33.48 35.28 -1.00
N GLU A 132 -34.74 35.68 -0.68
CA GLU A 132 -35.19 36.45 0.49
C GLU A 132 -34.29 37.59 1.04
N ASN A 133 -34.60 38.85 0.70
CA ASN A 133 -34.95 39.90 1.67
C ASN A 133 -35.44 41.18 0.97
N GLY A 134 -36.29 41.96 1.64
CA GLY A 134 -37.09 43.02 1.04
C GLY A 134 -36.42 44.38 0.78
N TYR A 135 -37.31 45.31 0.38
CA TYR A 135 -37.19 46.76 0.17
C TYR A 135 -36.99 47.27 -1.28
N VAL A 136 -38.13 47.63 -1.88
CA VAL A 136 -38.45 48.88 -2.58
C VAL A 136 -37.28 49.63 -3.24
N ASN A 137 -37.26 49.70 -4.57
CA ASN A 137 -37.29 51.00 -5.23
C ASN A 137 -37.80 50.92 -6.68
N ASP A 138 -38.73 51.83 -6.97
CA ASP A 138 -39.46 52.02 -8.21
C ASP A 138 -38.55 52.38 -9.39
N SER A 139 -38.94 51.93 -10.60
CA SER A 139 -39.05 52.83 -11.75
C SER A 139 -39.79 52.15 -12.89
N ASP A 140 -41.07 52.49 -12.99
CA ASP A 140 -41.84 52.48 -14.22
C ASP A 140 -41.09 53.21 -15.33
N ALA A 141 -40.89 52.51 -16.44
CA ALA A 141 -40.73 53.14 -17.74
C ALA A 141 -41.50 52.29 -18.76
N GLU A 142 -42.82 52.42 -18.73
CA GLU A 142 -43.68 52.14 -19.88
C GLU A 142 -43.21 53.01 -21.06
N SER A 143 -42.20 52.56 -21.81
CA SER A 143 -41.87 53.14 -23.10
C SER A 143 -42.85 52.61 -24.14
N SER A 144 -44.07 53.15 -24.10
CA SER A 144 -45.04 53.02 -25.18
C SER A 144 -44.54 53.80 -26.40
N LEU A 145 -43.70 53.18 -27.22
CA LEU A 145 -43.47 53.63 -28.58
C LEU A 145 -44.70 53.21 -29.40
N SER A 146 -45.57 54.18 -29.65
CA SER A 146 -46.63 54.07 -30.64
C SER A 146 -46.00 53.75 -32.00
N PHE A 147 -46.18 52.52 -32.48
CA PHE A 147 -46.04 52.22 -33.89
C PHE A 147 -47.16 52.95 -34.61
N GLN A 148 -46.87 54.17 -35.09
CA GLN A 148 -47.71 54.80 -36.09
C GLN A 148 -47.23 54.28 -37.44
N PRO A 149 -48.00 53.42 -38.13
CA PRO A 149 -47.65 53.06 -39.50
C PRO A 149 -47.73 54.33 -40.35
N PRO A 150 -46.90 54.49 -41.39
CA PRO A 150 -47.03 55.62 -42.30
C PRO A 150 -48.46 55.64 -42.82
N PHE A 151 -49.17 56.76 -42.60
CA PHE A 151 -50.50 56.96 -43.12
C PHE A 151 -50.47 56.80 -44.65
N HIS A 152 -51.04 55.70 -45.14
CA HIS A 152 -51.41 55.58 -46.54
C HIS A 152 -52.58 56.53 -46.76
N SER A 153 -52.30 57.66 -47.41
CA SER A 153 -53.27 58.64 -47.87
C SER A 153 -54.43 57.93 -48.58
N LEU A 154 -55.67 58.11 -48.07
CA LEU A 154 -56.92 57.72 -48.74
C LEU A 154 -57.09 58.57 -50.01
N ALA A 155 -56.36 58.24 -51.06
CA ALA A 155 -56.76 58.46 -52.43
C ALA A 155 -57.21 57.09 -52.96
N ALA A 156 -58.33 57.02 -53.65
CA ALA A 156 -58.90 55.79 -54.20
C ALA A 156 -57.91 55.08 -55.14
N THR A 157 -57.01 54.29 -54.59
CA THR A 157 -56.18 53.34 -55.33
C THR A 157 -57.03 52.11 -55.52
N LYS A 158 -57.36 51.80 -56.77
CA LYS A 158 -57.82 50.47 -57.16
C LYS A 158 -56.95 49.47 -56.41
N ILE A 159 -57.55 48.69 -55.50
CA ILE A 159 -56.84 47.57 -54.87
C ILE A 159 -56.38 46.72 -56.04
N ASP A 160 -55.09 46.77 -56.31
CA ASP A 160 -54.50 45.93 -57.34
C ASP A 160 -54.64 44.50 -56.84
N PRO A 161 -55.54 43.69 -57.44
CA PRO A 161 -55.80 42.34 -56.95
C PRO A 161 -54.52 41.51 -56.92
N GLU A 162 -53.54 41.84 -57.78
CA GLU A 162 -52.24 41.18 -57.85
C GLU A 162 -51.38 41.47 -56.60
N MET A 163 -51.41 42.70 -56.07
CA MET A 163 -50.70 43.06 -54.83
C MET A 163 -51.30 42.36 -53.60
N PHE A 164 -52.63 42.25 -53.55
CA PHE A 164 -53.31 41.53 -52.47
C PHE A 164 -53.01 40.02 -52.50
N ILE A 165 -53.02 39.41 -53.70
CA ILE A 165 -52.66 38.01 -53.89
C ILE A 165 -51.20 37.78 -53.49
N ALA A 166 -50.28 38.68 -53.88
CA ALA A 166 -48.88 38.59 -53.50
C ALA A 166 -48.68 38.64 -51.98
N ASP A 167 -49.38 39.53 -51.27
CA ASP A 167 -49.31 39.60 -49.81
C ASP A 167 -49.84 38.31 -49.15
N VAL A 168 -50.96 37.76 -49.60
CA VAL A 168 -51.49 36.48 -49.10
C VAL A 168 -50.49 35.34 -49.33
N VAL A 169 -49.87 35.26 -50.51
CA VAL A 169 -48.87 34.23 -50.82
C VAL A 169 -47.61 34.42 -49.97
N MET A 170 -47.11 35.64 -49.81
CA MET A 170 -45.98 35.94 -48.93
C MET A 170 -46.28 35.54 -47.48
N LYS A 171 -47.47 35.88 -46.97
CA LYS A 171 -47.89 35.49 -45.62
C LYS A 171 -48.03 33.99 -45.43
N ASN A 172 -48.48 33.25 -46.44
CA ASN A 172 -48.56 31.79 -46.37
C ASN A 172 -47.16 31.16 -46.33
N VAL A 173 -46.22 31.65 -47.14
CA VAL A 173 -44.83 31.17 -47.13
C VAL A 173 -44.14 31.51 -45.81
N ASP A 174 -44.32 32.74 -45.30
CA ASP A 174 -43.81 33.14 -43.99
C ASP A 174 -44.36 32.24 -42.87
N TYR A 175 -45.65 31.91 -42.92
CA TYR A 175 -46.28 30.97 -41.97
C TYR A 175 -45.62 29.59 -42.04
N ASP A 176 -45.44 29.03 -43.24
CA ASP A 176 -44.81 27.72 -43.43
C ASP A 176 -43.36 27.70 -42.90
N ILE A 177 -42.60 28.79 -43.12
CA ILE A 177 -41.23 28.95 -42.60
C ILE A 177 -41.25 28.96 -41.06
N VAL A 178 -42.10 29.78 -40.45
CA VAL A 178 -42.20 29.89 -38.99
C VAL A 178 -42.63 28.56 -38.36
N VAL A 179 -43.58 27.85 -38.97
CA VAL A 179 -44.02 26.52 -38.50
C VAL A 179 -42.88 25.51 -38.55
N HIS A 180 -42.10 25.50 -39.63
CA HIS A 180 -40.95 24.61 -39.76
C HIS A 180 -39.86 24.91 -38.73
N GLU A 181 -39.52 26.19 -38.53
CA GLU A 181 -38.56 26.61 -37.50
C GLU A 181 -39.03 26.23 -36.10
N LEU A 182 -40.31 26.43 -35.80
CA LEU A 182 -40.90 26.03 -34.52
C LEU A 182 -40.80 24.51 -34.31
N ASN A 183 -41.08 23.70 -35.33
CA ASN A 183 -40.99 22.25 -35.25
C ASN A 183 -39.55 21.77 -34.98
N ILE A 184 -38.54 22.43 -35.57
CA ILE A 184 -37.12 22.15 -35.29
C ILE A 184 -36.80 22.48 -33.83
N VAL A 185 -37.22 23.65 -33.34
CA VAL A 185 -36.95 24.08 -31.96
C VAL A 185 -37.62 23.13 -30.95
N VAL A 186 -38.87 22.73 -31.19
CA VAL A 186 -39.59 21.76 -30.36
C VAL A 186 -38.87 20.41 -30.34
N SER A 187 -38.52 19.87 -31.52
CA SER A 187 -37.81 18.58 -31.62
C SER A 187 -36.48 18.61 -30.88
N ARG A 188 -35.74 19.73 -30.95
CA ARG A 188 -34.49 19.93 -30.22
C ARG A 188 -34.72 20.06 -28.71
N GLY A 189 -35.81 20.71 -28.30
CA GLY A 189 -36.25 20.79 -26.91
C GLY A 189 -36.56 19.40 -26.33
N ASP A 190 -37.27 18.57 -27.07
CA ASP A 190 -37.61 17.20 -26.66
C ASP A 190 -36.36 16.31 -26.55
N GLU A 191 -35.40 16.47 -27.46
CA GLU A 191 -34.11 15.78 -27.36
C GLU A 191 -33.29 16.25 -26.14
N SER A 192 -33.26 17.55 -25.87
CA SER A 192 -32.63 18.10 -24.68
C SER A 192 -33.30 17.61 -23.39
N SER A 193 -34.63 17.56 -23.37
CA SER A 193 -35.43 17.07 -22.24
C SER A 193 -35.10 15.60 -21.94
N ARG A 194 -35.10 14.74 -22.96
CA ARG A 194 -34.70 13.33 -22.83
C ARG A 194 -33.26 13.19 -22.33
N LYS A 195 -32.33 14.02 -22.81
CA LYS A 195 -30.94 14.02 -22.33
C LYS A 195 -30.85 14.38 -20.85
N ILE A 196 -31.59 15.39 -20.40
CA ILE A 196 -31.63 15.79 -18.98
C ILE A 196 -32.20 14.66 -18.12
N GLU A 197 -33.27 13.99 -18.58
CA GLU A 197 -33.88 12.88 -17.87
C GLU A 197 -32.91 11.69 -17.71
N LEU A 198 -32.20 11.32 -18.79
CA LEU A 198 -31.16 10.29 -18.74
C LEU A 198 -30.01 10.67 -17.79
N GLN A 199 -29.59 11.93 -17.79
CA GLN A 199 -28.56 12.42 -16.87
C GLN A 199 -29.02 12.35 -15.40
N LYS A 200 -30.29 12.66 -15.12
CA LYS A 200 -30.87 12.50 -13.77
C LYS A 200 -30.91 11.04 -13.34
N SER A 201 -31.34 10.14 -14.21
CA SER A 201 -31.37 8.69 -13.91
C SER A 201 -29.96 8.14 -13.66
N LEU A 202 -28.96 8.55 -14.45
CA LEU A 202 -27.57 8.17 -14.21
C LEU A 202 -27.08 8.66 -12.85
N LEU A 203 -27.42 9.89 -12.46
CA LEU A 203 -27.06 10.45 -11.16
C LEU A 203 -27.67 9.64 -10.02
N GLU A 204 -28.94 9.27 -10.12
CA GLU A 204 -29.63 8.44 -9.13
C GLU A 204 -28.95 7.07 -8.96
N VAL A 205 -28.58 6.42 -10.08
CA VAL A 205 -27.83 5.15 -10.03
C VAL A 205 -26.50 5.33 -9.33
N LEU A 206 -25.71 6.35 -9.70
CA LEU A 206 -24.41 6.62 -9.07
C LEU A 206 -24.55 6.96 -7.57
N GLU A 207 -25.61 7.67 -7.18
CA GLU A 207 -25.88 7.97 -5.78
C GLU A 207 -26.26 6.70 -4.99
N SER A 208 -27.03 5.79 -5.60
CA SER A 208 -27.36 4.49 -5.01
C SER A 208 -26.12 3.61 -4.84
N GLU A 209 -25.23 3.56 -5.84
CA GLU A 209 -23.95 2.84 -5.77
C GLU A 209 -23.07 3.41 -4.66
N ARG A 210 -22.97 4.74 -4.56
CA ARG A 210 -22.25 5.41 -3.49
C ARG A 210 -22.77 5.00 -2.12
N LEU A 211 -24.09 4.94 -1.95
CA LEU A 211 -24.72 4.58 -0.67
C LEU A 211 -24.46 3.11 -0.31
N ILE A 212 -24.52 2.20 -1.28
CA ILE A 212 -24.18 0.78 -1.10
C ILE A 212 -22.72 0.64 -0.67
N LEU A 213 -21.79 1.29 -1.38
CA LEU A 213 -20.36 1.25 -1.06
C LEU A 213 -20.04 1.84 0.30
N LEU A 214 -20.72 2.92 0.72
CA LEU A 214 -20.57 3.48 2.06
C LEU A 214 -21.05 2.49 3.14
N THR A 215 -22.16 1.81 2.89
CA THR A 215 -22.73 0.82 3.81
C THR A 215 -21.83 -0.41 3.94
N GLU A 216 -21.30 -0.90 2.83
CA GLU A 216 -20.37 -2.03 2.81
C GLU A 216 -19.06 -1.67 3.51
N ASN A 217 -18.51 -0.48 3.26
CA ASN A 217 -17.33 0.01 3.98
C ASN A 217 -17.55 0.10 5.49
N ALA A 218 -18.71 0.60 5.93
CA ALA A 218 -19.05 0.63 7.35
C ALA A 218 -19.10 -0.79 7.94
N THR A 219 -19.77 -1.72 7.24
CA THR A 219 -19.87 -3.12 7.65
C THR A 219 -18.49 -3.79 7.74
N MET A 220 -17.62 -3.56 6.76
CA MET A 220 -16.26 -4.08 6.75
C MET A 220 -15.42 -3.49 7.89
N ARG A 221 -15.56 -2.20 8.19
CA ARG A 221 -14.93 -1.58 9.37
C ARG A 221 -15.36 -2.23 10.68
N TYR A 222 -16.65 -2.51 10.85
CA TYR A 222 -17.14 -3.20 12.05
C TYR A 222 -16.55 -4.61 12.17
N ARG A 223 -16.56 -5.40 11.09
CA ARG A 223 -15.97 -6.75 11.08
C ARG A 223 -14.46 -6.72 11.35
N PHE A 224 -13.74 -5.80 10.72
CA PHE A 224 -12.32 -5.61 10.94
C PHE A 224 -12.02 -5.29 12.41
N ASN A 225 -12.74 -4.33 13.00
CA ASN A 225 -12.55 -3.96 14.40
C ASN A 225 -12.86 -5.12 15.36
N ALA A 226 -13.90 -5.91 15.07
CA ALA A 226 -14.22 -7.10 15.86
C ALA A 226 -13.09 -8.14 15.83
N LEU A 227 -12.55 -8.44 14.64
CA LEU A 227 -11.40 -9.35 14.48
C LEU A 227 -10.11 -8.81 15.12
N VAL A 228 -9.91 -7.49 15.13
CA VAL A 228 -8.76 -6.86 15.78
C VAL A 228 -8.82 -7.04 17.29
N GLU A 229 -9.99 -6.81 17.91
CA GLU A 229 -10.14 -7.01 19.36
C GLU A 229 -10.05 -8.51 19.73
N GLU A 230 -10.65 -9.42 18.96
CA GLU A 230 -10.49 -10.86 19.18
C GLU A 230 -9.02 -11.30 19.09
N ASN A 231 -8.27 -10.83 18.09
CA ASN A 231 -6.85 -11.13 17.97
C ASN A 231 -6.03 -10.60 19.15
N LYS A 232 -6.38 -9.43 19.68
CA LYS A 232 -5.74 -8.83 20.85
C LYS A 232 -6.03 -9.63 22.11
N GLU A 233 -7.26 -10.12 22.29
CA GLU A 233 -7.63 -11.03 23.37
C GLU A 233 -6.86 -12.35 23.26
N MET A 234 -6.86 -12.99 22.08
CA MET A 234 -6.12 -14.22 21.81
C MET A 234 -4.62 -14.07 22.05
N ALA A 235 -4.03 -12.93 21.67
CA ALA A 235 -2.63 -12.62 21.96
C ALA A 235 -2.37 -12.53 23.48
N SER A 236 -3.27 -11.92 24.24
CA SER A 236 -3.15 -11.83 25.70
C SER A 236 -3.29 -13.20 26.38
N GLU A 237 -4.20 -14.06 25.90
CA GLU A 237 -4.40 -15.42 26.39
C GLU A 237 -3.19 -16.30 26.08
N SER A 238 -2.69 -16.24 24.85
CA SER A 238 -1.47 -16.95 24.44
C SER A 238 -0.27 -16.57 25.31
N LEU A 239 -0.08 -15.27 25.59
CA LEU A 239 0.97 -14.81 26.50
C LEU A 239 0.77 -15.33 27.93
N TYR A 240 -0.46 -15.34 28.44
CA TYR A 240 -0.78 -15.90 29.75
C TYR A 240 -0.45 -17.40 29.82
N MET A 241 -0.88 -18.18 28.84
CA MET A 241 -0.60 -19.62 28.76
C MET A 241 0.90 -19.90 28.64
N LYS A 242 1.63 -19.11 27.87
CA LYS A 242 3.10 -19.20 27.78
C LYS A 242 3.78 -18.96 29.13
N ARG A 243 3.32 -17.96 29.90
CA ARG A 243 3.83 -17.72 31.27
C ARG A 243 3.53 -18.91 32.18
N LYS A 244 2.30 -19.44 32.17
CA LYS A 244 1.92 -20.61 32.98
C LYS A 244 2.71 -21.86 32.63
N ALA A 245 2.93 -22.12 31.35
CA ALA A 245 3.79 -23.22 30.90
C ALA A 245 5.23 -23.06 31.40
N ALA A 246 5.78 -21.83 31.34
CA ALA A 246 7.11 -21.55 31.87
C ALA A 246 7.19 -21.74 33.39
N ASP A 247 6.16 -21.34 34.14
CA ASP A 247 6.09 -21.53 35.60
C ASP A 247 6.07 -23.03 35.96
N LEU A 248 5.25 -23.81 35.23
CA LEU A 248 5.18 -25.26 35.40
C LEU A 248 6.53 -25.92 35.11
N ALA A 249 7.21 -25.52 34.03
CA ALA A 249 8.54 -26.01 33.70
C ALA A 249 9.56 -25.75 34.84
N ARG A 250 9.52 -24.55 35.44
CA ARG A 250 10.38 -24.23 36.60
C ARG A 250 10.05 -25.10 37.82
N CYS A 251 8.77 -25.35 38.09
CA CYS A 251 8.34 -26.24 39.18
C CYS A 251 8.87 -27.67 38.97
N VAL A 252 8.75 -28.22 37.76
CA VAL A 252 9.24 -29.56 37.43
C VAL A 252 10.77 -29.67 37.59
N LEU A 253 11.52 -28.65 37.16
CA LEU A 253 12.97 -28.63 37.36
C LEU A 253 13.35 -28.61 38.84
N LYS A 254 12.67 -27.79 39.65
CA LYS A 254 12.88 -27.75 41.10
C LYS A 254 12.58 -29.10 41.75
N MET A 255 11.47 -29.75 41.39
CA MET A 255 11.10 -31.08 41.88
C MET A 255 12.17 -32.15 41.58
N ARG A 256 12.78 -32.11 40.39
CA ARG A 256 13.87 -33.04 40.03
C ARG A 256 15.11 -32.80 40.88
N GLU A 257 15.45 -31.54 41.10
CA GLU A 257 16.60 -31.16 41.92
C GLU A 257 16.38 -31.56 43.39
N ASP A 258 15.20 -31.29 43.95
CA ASP A 258 14.83 -31.69 45.32
C ASP A 258 14.84 -33.22 45.49
N HIS A 259 14.47 -33.98 44.46
CA HIS A 259 14.58 -35.44 44.48
C HIS A 259 16.04 -35.90 44.48
N ARG A 260 16.88 -35.28 43.63
CA ARG A 260 18.32 -35.56 43.55
C ARG A 260 19.02 -35.28 44.88
N VAL A 261 18.74 -34.13 45.49
CA VAL A 261 19.27 -33.74 46.81
C VAL A 261 18.87 -34.77 47.86
N ARG A 262 17.59 -35.17 47.93
CA ARG A 262 17.13 -36.20 48.87
C ARG A 262 17.87 -37.53 48.71
N LEU A 263 18.08 -37.99 47.47
CA LEU A 263 18.81 -39.24 47.21
C LEU A 263 20.27 -39.16 47.66
N LEU A 264 20.93 -38.02 47.39
CA LEU A 264 22.31 -37.79 47.80
C LEU A 264 22.45 -37.67 49.32
N SER A 265 21.55 -36.95 50.00
CA SER A 265 21.55 -36.86 51.47
C SER A 265 21.46 -38.24 52.12
N ARG A 266 20.56 -39.11 51.65
CA ARG A 266 20.45 -40.48 52.15
C ARG A 266 21.73 -41.29 51.91
N LYS A 267 22.38 -41.12 50.75
CA LYS A 267 23.64 -41.80 50.47
C LYS A 267 24.78 -41.31 51.37
N ILE A 268 24.81 -40.01 51.68
CA ILE A 268 25.78 -39.43 52.62
C ILE A 268 25.58 -40.01 54.01
N GLU A 269 24.34 -40.09 54.50
CA GLU A 269 24.00 -40.70 55.79
C GLU A 269 24.47 -42.16 55.86
N ASP A 270 24.19 -42.97 54.83
CA ASP A 270 24.63 -44.36 54.76
C ASP A 270 26.17 -44.49 54.79
N LEU A 271 26.88 -43.63 54.05
CA LEU A 271 28.34 -43.61 54.02
C LEU A 271 28.94 -43.16 55.36
N GLN A 272 28.34 -42.16 56.00
CA GLN A 272 28.72 -41.72 57.35
C GLN A 272 28.55 -42.85 58.38
N GLY A 273 27.46 -43.61 58.30
CA GLY A 273 27.25 -44.80 59.14
C GLY A 273 28.32 -45.87 58.92
N GLN A 274 28.72 -46.12 57.67
CA GLN A 274 29.80 -47.06 57.35
C GLN A 274 31.17 -46.59 57.87
N ILE A 275 31.48 -45.30 57.72
CA ILE A 275 32.70 -44.69 58.25
C ILE A 275 32.75 -44.87 59.77
N TYR A 276 31.67 -44.52 60.47
CA TYR A 276 31.60 -44.66 61.92
C TYR A 276 31.79 -46.12 62.38
N ALA A 277 31.18 -47.09 61.69
CA ALA A 277 31.36 -48.51 61.99
C ALA A 277 32.80 -48.99 61.73
N LEU A 278 33.46 -48.48 60.68
CA LEU A 278 34.86 -48.75 60.38
C LEU A 278 35.79 -48.13 61.44
N GLU A 279 35.55 -46.87 61.81
CA GLU A 279 36.30 -46.16 62.85
C GLU A 279 36.21 -46.91 64.19
N LYS A 280 35.01 -47.38 64.55
CA LYS A 280 34.80 -48.19 65.76
C LYS A 280 35.63 -49.47 65.72
N ARG A 281 35.58 -50.24 64.62
CA ARG A 281 36.37 -51.48 64.47
C ARG A 281 37.88 -51.21 64.44
N ASN A 282 38.32 -50.13 63.80
CA ASN A 282 39.72 -49.73 63.78
C ASN A 282 40.22 -49.36 65.18
N LYS A 283 39.40 -48.64 65.97
CA LYS A 283 39.72 -48.33 67.36
C LYS A 283 39.87 -49.61 68.19
N GLU A 284 38.93 -50.54 68.08
CA GLU A 284 38.99 -51.84 68.74
C GLU A 284 40.24 -52.65 68.33
N TYR A 285 40.64 -52.58 67.05
CA TYR A 285 41.85 -53.22 66.54
C TYR A 285 43.13 -52.60 67.13
N CYS A 286 43.22 -51.27 67.18
CA CYS A 286 44.33 -50.57 67.84
C CYS A 286 44.42 -50.93 69.33
N ASP A 287 43.30 -50.96 70.04
CA ASP A 287 43.26 -51.35 71.46
C ASP A 287 43.76 -52.78 71.68
N GLN A 288 43.44 -53.71 70.76
CA GLN A 288 43.95 -55.09 70.81
C GLN A 288 45.45 -55.17 70.58
N LEU A 289 46.01 -54.37 69.66
CA LEU A 289 47.45 -54.31 69.43
C LEU A 289 48.20 -53.79 70.66
N VAL A 290 47.71 -52.71 71.30
CA VAL A 290 48.30 -52.18 72.53
C VAL A 290 48.33 -53.24 73.64
N LYS A 291 47.21 -53.95 73.85
CA LYS A 291 47.15 -55.06 74.82
C LYS A 291 48.13 -56.19 74.50
N LYS A 292 48.32 -56.54 73.21
CA LYS A 292 49.30 -57.55 72.79
C LYS A 292 50.73 -57.07 73.05
N ASP A 293 51.05 -55.82 72.77
CA ASP A 293 52.35 -55.23 73.03
C ASP A 293 52.65 -55.15 74.54
N GLU A 294 51.68 -54.73 75.36
CA GLU A 294 51.78 -54.79 76.83
C GLU A 294 52.04 -56.21 77.32
N ASN A 295 51.31 -57.21 76.78
CA ASN A 295 51.52 -58.61 77.09
C ASN A 295 52.90 -59.12 76.63
N MET A 296 53.40 -58.70 75.47
CA MET A 296 54.75 -59.03 74.99
C MET A 296 55.85 -58.37 75.81
N ILE A 297 55.67 -57.13 76.26
CA ILE A 297 56.59 -56.44 77.19
C ILE A 297 56.60 -57.18 78.54
N ASN A 298 55.44 -57.54 79.07
CA ASN A 298 55.32 -58.33 80.30
C ASN A 298 55.94 -59.74 80.18
N GLN A 299 55.85 -60.37 79.01
CA GLN A 299 56.50 -61.66 78.74
C GLN A 299 58.02 -61.53 78.51
N LYS A 300 58.50 -60.46 77.85
CA LYS A 300 59.93 -60.17 77.70
C LYS A 300 60.58 -59.80 79.05
N ALA A 301 59.87 -59.09 79.93
CA ALA A 301 60.29 -58.82 81.30
C ALA A 301 60.41 -60.11 82.15
N LYS A 302 59.55 -61.12 81.89
CA LYS A 302 59.64 -62.45 82.52
C LYS A 302 60.70 -63.39 81.91
N LYS A 303 61.20 -63.12 80.69
CA LYS A 303 62.24 -63.93 80.02
C LYS A 303 63.66 -63.36 80.09
N GLY A 304 63.88 -62.26 80.81
CA GLY A 304 65.19 -61.61 80.99
C GLY A 304 66.10 -62.21 82.08
N LYS A 305 66.09 -63.54 82.29
CA LYS A 305 67.00 -64.20 83.25
C LYS A 305 67.36 -65.64 82.87
N CYS A 306 68.09 -65.83 81.76
CA CYS A 306 69.35 -66.60 81.68
C CYS A 306 69.84 -66.80 80.22
N ARG A 307 71.14 -66.51 80.05
CA ARG A 307 72.15 -66.83 79.01
C ARG A 307 72.03 -68.24 78.37
N GLU A 308 72.61 -68.61 77.23
CA GLU A 308 73.39 -67.99 76.14
C GLU A 308 73.70 -69.12 75.10
N SER A 309 73.87 -68.76 73.82
CA SER A 309 74.69 -69.42 72.76
C SER A 309 74.36 -70.81 72.14
N LYS A 310 74.19 -70.77 70.80
CA LYS A 310 75.00 -71.40 69.70
C LYS A 310 74.38 -72.48 68.77
N SER A 311 74.65 -72.24 67.47
CA SER A 311 74.76 -73.16 66.30
C SER A 311 73.49 -73.85 65.81
N GLY A 312 73.22 -74.06 64.52
CA GLY A 312 73.92 -73.81 63.26
C GLY A 312 73.18 -74.57 62.15
N LYS A 313 73.19 -74.02 60.92
CA LYS A 313 72.97 -74.61 59.57
C LYS A 313 72.01 -75.80 59.37
N GLY A 314 71.20 -75.72 58.31
CA GLY A 314 70.72 -76.91 57.59
C GLY A 314 69.54 -76.62 56.67
N ASP A 315 69.74 -76.88 55.39
CA ASP A 315 68.84 -76.58 54.28
C ASP A 315 67.60 -77.48 54.17
N ASN A 316 66.79 -77.15 53.16
CA ASN A 316 66.01 -78.02 52.27
C ASN A 316 64.49 -78.15 52.46
N SER A 317 63.81 -77.54 51.47
CA SER A 317 62.88 -78.17 50.50
C SER A 317 61.71 -79.02 50.99
N GLY A 318 60.52 -78.68 50.48
CA GLY A 318 59.32 -79.52 50.47
C GLY A 318 58.05 -78.68 50.31
N THR A 319 57.78 -78.05 49.17
CA THR A 319 56.87 -78.52 48.11
C THR A 319 55.65 -79.34 48.56
N GLY A 320 54.47 -78.87 48.16
CA GLY A 320 53.22 -79.64 48.08
C GLY A 320 52.01 -78.71 48.24
N LEU A 321 51.50 -78.11 47.15
CA LEU A 321 50.34 -78.57 46.36
C LEU A 321 49.02 -78.34 47.13
N PHE A 322 47.89 -77.84 46.60
CA PHE A 322 47.28 -77.59 45.29
C PHE A 322 45.87 -77.00 45.68
N ASP A 323 45.05 -76.27 44.93
CA ASP A 323 45.09 -75.82 43.55
C ASP A 323 43.88 -74.87 43.26
N VAL A 324 44.07 -74.00 42.27
CA VAL A 324 43.18 -73.76 41.09
C VAL A 324 41.71 -73.31 41.31
N LEU A 325 41.41 -72.06 40.93
CA LEU A 325 40.87 -71.78 39.59
C LEU A 325 41.10 -70.33 39.13
N LYS A 326 41.44 -70.25 37.85
CA LYS A 326 41.99 -69.16 37.06
C LYS A 326 40.87 -68.56 36.20
N GLY A 327 40.87 -67.25 36.03
CA GLY A 327 40.01 -66.54 35.08
C GLY A 327 40.69 -65.28 34.56
N ASN A 328 41.50 -65.46 33.51
CA ASN A 328 42.26 -64.50 32.70
C ASN A 328 41.95 -63.01 32.82
N GLY A 329 42.96 -62.24 33.23
CA GLY A 329 43.10 -60.83 32.90
C GLY A 329 43.69 -60.67 31.50
N ASP A 330 42.96 -59.97 30.64
CA ASP A 330 43.40 -59.56 29.32
C ASP A 330 44.13 -58.20 29.39
N LYS A 331 45.14 -58.06 28.54
CA LYS A 331 46.06 -56.92 28.48
C LYS A 331 45.40 -55.74 27.77
N GLY A 332 45.80 -54.53 28.17
CA GLY A 332 46.19 -53.51 27.20
C GLY A 332 45.09 -52.63 26.61
N SER A 333 44.97 -51.43 27.20
CA SER A 333 45.00 -50.14 26.51
C SER A 333 44.20 -49.98 25.20
N GLY A 334 43.13 -49.17 25.23
CA GLY A 334 42.55 -48.64 24.00
C GLY A 334 41.23 -47.87 24.15
N LYS A 335 41.33 -46.60 24.59
CA LYS A 335 40.45 -45.47 24.27
C LYS A 335 39.01 -45.81 23.81
N LYS A 336 38.04 -45.84 24.74
CA LYS A 336 36.62 -45.64 24.43
C LYS A 336 35.93 -44.79 25.50
N GLY A 337 36.41 -43.57 25.66
CA GLY A 337 35.67 -42.48 26.29
C GLY A 337 35.57 -41.35 25.29
N ILE A 338 34.43 -40.65 25.27
CA ILE A 338 34.07 -39.56 24.35
C ILE A 338 33.45 -40.03 23.02
N LYS A 339 32.18 -40.46 23.07
CA LYS A 339 31.24 -40.38 21.93
C LYS A 339 29.84 -39.92 22.32
N PHE A 340 29.54 -39.78 23.62
CA PHE A 340 28.24 -39.29 24.08
C PHE A 340 28.13 -37.76 23.92
N TRP A 341 29.22 -37.02 24.17
CA TRP A 341 29.23 -35.57 24.08
C TRP A 341 29.26 -35.02 22.65
N ASP A 342 29.82 -35.77 21.69
CA ASP A 342 29.84 -35.36 20.27
C ASP A 342 28.45 -35.44 19.61
N LYS A 343 27.54 -36.26 20.17
CA LYS A 343 26.15 -36.35 19.71
C LYS A 343 25.25 -35.26 20.28
N VAL A 344 25.63 -34.63 21.39
CA VAL A 344 24.85 -33.56 22.02
C VAL A 344 25.20 -32.19 21.41
N LYS A 345 26.42 -32.02 20.89
CA LYS A 345 26.83 -30.79 20.18
C LYS A 345 26.26 -30.65 18.76
N ASN A 346 25.77 -31.73 18.17
CA ASN A 346 25.17 -31.74 16.82
C ASN A 346 23.63 -31.69 16.83
N LEU A 347 23.00 -31.45 17.98
CA LEU A 347 21.57 -31.12 18.05
C LEU A 347 21.42 -29.61 17.95
N ASP A 348 21.30 -29.16 16.70
CA ASP A 348 20.88 -27.81 16.34
C ASP A 348 19.42 -27.62 16.79
N ILE A 349 19.23 -27.18 18.05
CA ILE A 349 17.93 -27.01 18.71
C ILE A 349 17.37 -25.58 18.56
N PHE A 350 17.99 -24.74 17.73
CA PHE A 350 17.48 -23.40 17.44
C PHE A 350 17.37 -23.10 15.95
N LEU A 351 16.42 -23.76 15.29
CA LEU A 351 15.83 -23.28 14.03
C LEU A 351 14.30 -23.29 14.16
N CYS A 352 13.79 -22.34 14.93
CA CYS A 352 12.41 -21.85 14.84
C CYS A 352 12.35 -20.43 15.43
N GLY A 353 12.97 -19.50 14.72
CA GLY A 353 12.67 -18.08 14.79
C GLY A 353 12.16 -17.64 13.41
N PRO A 354 11.14 -16.76 13.33
CA PRO A 354 10.57 -16.37 12.04
C PRO A 354 11.62 -15.60 11.24
N ASN A 355 11.86 -16.04 10.01
CA ASN A 355 12.49 -15.22 8.98
C ASN A 355 11.62 -13.99 8.76
N ILE A 356 11.94 -12.88 9.44
CA ILE A 356 11.54 -11.56 8.99
C ILE A 356 12.47 -11.24 7.83
N ASN A 357 12.01 -11.55 6.62
CA ASN A 357 12.55 -10.95 5.41
C ASN A 357 12.33 -9.44 5.52
N SER A 358 13.38 -8.73 5.92
CA SER A 358 13.55 -7.33 5.59
C SER A 358 14.02 -7.29 4.14
N GLY A 359 13.11 -6.92 3.24
CA GLY A 359 13.39 -6.76 1.83
C GLY A 359 12.09 -6.78 1.03
N TYR A 360 11.83 -5.64 0.38
CA TYR A 360 10.80 -5.35 -0.62
C TYR A 360 9.48 -4.74 -0.10
N CYS A 361 9.29 -3.48 -0.52
CA CYS A 361 8.09 -2.72 -0.91
C CYS A 361 6.69 -3.25 -0.56
#